data_AF-A0A662L1Q4-F1
#
_entry.id   AF-A0A662L1Q4-F1
#
_cell.length_a   1.000
_cell.length_b   1.000
_cell.length_c   1.000
_cell.angle_alpha   90.00
_cell.angle_beta   90.00
_cell.angle_gamma   90.00
#
_symmetry.space_group_name_H-M   'P 1'
#
loop_
_entity.id
_entity.type
_entity.pdbx_description
1 polymer ?
#
loop_
_entity_poly.entity_id
_entity_poly.type
_entity_poly.pdbx_seq_one_letter_code
_entity_poly.pdbx_strand_id
1 'polypeptide(L)'
;MEEKLVLVGVGHVFDISTQIKEIIDTIDPDAVALELDKNRLQFLLSPVKNKKSPNFLYFILSKIQEKIAKKYGVTTGSEMLSAAAMAKDKGIDILCIDKDARVVIEKLWKAIPLKRKILFLVGSLSSIFVSKRKVEKELSSFEEEPEFYLDQVGGYFPEFKKILIDERNEFMCNKLIDYLNKYNTIVAFVGEGHIAGLQKLIGDRVPITVIHLQNLRENNWRDII
;
A
#
# COMPACT_ATOMS: atom_id res chain seq x y z
N MET A 1 -18.46 -24.44 8.11
CA MET A 1 -18.59 -22.97 8.29
C MET A 1 -17.40 -22.47 9.11
N GLU A 2 -16.14 -22.74 8.77
CA GLU A 2 -15.40 -22.57 7.51
C GLU A 2 -15.36 -21.10 7.06
N GLU A 3 -14.24 -20.49 7.44
CA GLU A 3 -13.58 -19.27 6.96
C GLU A 3 -14.39 -17.99 6.83
N LYS A 4 -14.17 -17.06 7.76
CA LYS A 4 -14.79 -15.73 7.74
C LYS A 4 -13.91 -14.67 7.07
N LEU A 5 -12.59 -14.79 7.16
CA LEU A 5 -11.65 -13.79 6.63
C LEU A 5 -10.35 -14.44 6.15
N VAL A 6 -10.01 -14.24 4.88
CA VAL A 6 -8.72 -14.65 4.31
C VAL A 6 -7.86 -13.40 4.09
N LEU A 7 -6.74 -13.30 4.79
CA LEU A 7 -5.77 -12.22 4.61
C LEU A 7 -4.72 -12.66 3.58
N VAL A 8 -4.61 -11.92 2.49
CA VAL A 8 -3.65 -12.17 1.42
C VAL A 8 -2.61 -11.07 1.39
N GLY A 9 -1.38 -11.43 1.74
CA GLY A 9 -0.21 -10.57 1.68
C GLY A 9 0.22 -10.31 0.24
N VAL A 10 0.24 -9.04 -0.16
CA VAL A 10 0.67 -8.61 -1.50
C VAL A 10 1.89 -7.69 -1.43
N GLY A 11 2.62 -7.55 -2.53
CA GLY A 11 3.78 -6.67 -2.62
C GLY A 11 4.06 -6.21 -4.04
N HIS A 12 4.34 -4.91 -4.19
CA HIS A 12 4.44 -4.16 -5.45
C HIS A 12 5.59 -4.51 -6.39
N VAL A 13 6.30 -5.60 -6.12
CA VAL A 13 7.57 -5.96 -6.78
C VAL A 13 7.40 -7.19 -7.69
N PHE A 14 6.29 -7.92 -7.57
CA PHE A 14 6.08 -9.18 -8.28
C PHE A 14 4.74 -9.18 -9.02
N ASP A 15 4.72 -9.71 -10.25
CA ASP A 15 3.47 -9.97 -10.94
C ASP A 15 2.77 -11.20 -10.32
N ILE A 16 1.88 -10.93 -9.38
CA ILE A 16 1.03 -11.92 -8.71
C ILE A 16 -0.43 -11.85 -9.20
N SER A 17 -0.65 -11.22 -10.35
CA SER A 17 -2.00 -10.96 -10.89
C SER A 17 -2.78 -12.25 -11.14
N THR A 18 -2.10 -13.29 -11.61
CA THR A 18 -2.70 -14.61 -11.86
C THR A 18 -3.13 -15.26 -10.55
N GLN A 19 -2.26 -15.31 -9.56
CA GLN A 19 -2.52 -15.91 -8.25
C GLN A 19 -3.68 -15.20 -7.55
N ILE A 20 -3.73 -13.86 -7.62
CA ILE A 20 -4.86 -13.08 -7.08
C ILE A 20 -6.19 -13.50 -7.71
N LYS A 21 -6.23 -13.65 -9.04
CA LYS A 21 -7.45 -14.08 -9.73
C LYS A 21 -7.83 -15.51 -9.36
N GLU A 22 -6.85 -16.41 -9.32
CA GLU A 22 -7.07 -17.81 -8.93
C GLU A 22 -7.57 -17.94 -7.50
N ILE A 23 -7.05 -17.13 -6.56
CA ILE A 23 -7.53 -17.10 -5.17
C ILE A 23 -8.99 -16.67 -5.10
N ILE A 24 -9.35 -15.58 -5.78
CA ILE A 24 -10.75 -15.11 -5.83
C ILE A 24 -11.63 -16.15 -6.52
N ASP A 25 -11.11 -16.84 -7.54
CA ASP A 25 -11.84 -17.89 -8.24
C ASP A 25 -12.09 -19.13 -7.37
N THR A 26 -11.08 -19.53 -6.60
CA THR A 26 -11.11 -20.73 -5.77
C THR A 26 -11.96 -20.53 -4.52
N ILE A 27 -11.82 -19.39 -3.85
CA ILE A 27 -12.51 -19.10 -2.58
C ILE A 27 -13.96 -18.66 -2.82
N ASP A 28 -14.25 -18.04 -3.97
CA ASP A 28 -15.55 -17.48 -4.34
C ASP A 28 -16.18 -16.62 -3.22
N PRO A 29 -15.50 -15.53 -2.78
CA PRO A 29 -15.93 -14.77 -1.61
C PRO A 29 -17.13 -13.86 -1.89
N ASP A 30 -17.91 -13.55 -0.85
CA ASP A 30 -18.99 -12.56 -0.92
C ASP A 30 -18.47 -11.15 -1.22
N ALA A 31 -17.26 -10.84 -0.71
CA ALA A 31 -16.62 -9.55 -0.92
C ALA A 31 -15.09 -9.65 -0.95
N VAL A 32 -14.48 -8.73 -1.71
CA VAL A 32 -13.03 -8.51 -1.74
C VAL A 32 -12.71 -7.19 -1.04
N ALA A 33 -11.87 -7.24 -0.01
CA ALA A 33 -11.36 -6.07 0.68
C ALA A 33 -9.97 -5.68 0.15
N LEU A 34 -9.75 -4.39 -0.10
CA LEU A 34 -8.51 -3.86 -0.66
C LEU A 34 -7.92 -2.80 0.26
N GLU A 35 -6.60 -2.85 0.50
CA GLU A 35 -5.82 -1.78 1.14
C GLU A 35 -5.75 -0.52 0.24
N LEU A 36 -6.90 0.08 0.03
CA LEU A 36 -7.10 1.30 -0.74
C LEU A 36 -8.18 2.15 -0.07
N ASP A 37 -8.05 3.46 -0.23
CA ASP A 37 -9.17 4.38 -0.06
C ASP A 37 -9.97 4.50 -1.37
N LYS A 38 -11.21 5.00 -1.26
CA LYS A 38 -12.13 5.13 -2.40
C LYS A 38 -11.57 5.97 -3.55
N ASN A 39 -10.81 7.03 -3.26
CA ASN A 39 -10.24 7.87 -4.31
C ASN A 39 -9.13 7.14 -5.06
N ARG A 40 -8.30 6.38 -4.35
CA ARG A 40 -7.26 5.55 -4.97
C ARG A 40 -7.86 4.44 -5.82
N LEU A 41 -8.91 3.76 -5.34
CA LEU A 41 -9.62 2.77 -6.15
C LEU A 41 -10.21 3.40 -7.43
N GLN A 42 -10.87 4.55 -7.30
CA GLN A 42 -11.42 5.28 -8.47
C GLN A 42 -10.31 5.65 -9.47
N PHE A 43 -9.16 6.11 -8.98
CA PHE A 43 -8.03 6.46 -9.82
C PHE A 43 -7.44 5.23 -10.55
N LEU A 44 -7.37 4.08 -9.89
CA LEU A 44 -6.91 2.83 -10.50
C LEU A 44 -7.87 2.31 -11.57
N LEU A 45 -9.18 2.34 -11.29
CA LEU A 45 -10.22 1.89 -12.23
C LEU A 45 -10.45 2.85 -13.39
N SER A 46 -10.13 4.13 -13.21
CA SER A 46 -10.33 5.17 -14.20
C SER A 46 -9.22 6.22 -14.09
N PRO A 47 -8.03 5.93 -14.65
CA PRO A 47 -6.92 6.87 -14.62
C PRO A 47 -7.28 8.13 -15.41
N VAL A 48 -7.57 9.22 -14.71
CA VAL A 48 -7.85 10.52 -15.33
C VAL A 48 -6.54 10.99 -15.97
N LYS A 49 -6.46 10.94 -17.30
CA LYS A 49 -5.24 11.22 -18.10
C LYS A 49 -4.65 12.63 -17.95
N ASN A 50 -5.27 13.54 -17.21
CA ASN A 50 -4.76 14.90 -17.06
C ASN A 50 -5.24 15.54 -15.76
N LYS A 51 -4.34 15.67 -14.78
CA LYS A 51 -4.32 16.82 -13.88
C LYS A 51 -2.90 17.06 -13.38
N LYS A 52 -2.29 18.16 -13.83
CA LYS A 52 -1.11 18.74 -13.18
C LYS A 52 -1.51 19.07 -11.74
N SER A 53 -0.95 18.37 -10.76
CA SER A 53 -1.13 18.74 -9.36
C SER A 53 -0.33 20.01 -9.09
N PRO A 54 -0.93 21.10 -8.59
CA PRO A 54 -0.21 22.33 -8.30
C PRO A 54 0.69 22.24 -7.07
N ASN A 55 0.69 21.12 -6.33
CA ASN A 55 1.45 20.94 -5.10
C ASN A 55 2.78 20.22 -5.36
N PHE A 56 3.90 20.91 -5.11
CA PHE A 56 5.27 20.38 -5.23
C PHE A 56 5.49 19.06 -4.47
N LEU A 57 4.85 18.91 -3.32
CA LEU A 57 4.89 17.66 -2.54
C LEU A 57 4.26 16.47 -3.27
N TYR A 58 3.11 16.68 -3.92
CA TYR A 58 2.45 15.66 -4.73
C TYR A 58 3.29 15.30 -5.96
N PHE A 59 3.97 16.28 -6.54
CA PHE A 59 4.91 16.04 -7.64
C PHE A 59 6.07 15.14 -7.20
N ILE A 60 6.73 15.44 -6.07
CA ILE A 60 7.81 14.61 -5.54
C ILE A 60 7.33 13.18 -5.23
N LEU A 61 6.20 13.03 -4.56
CA LEU A 61 5.63 11.71 -4.25
C LEU A 61 5.30 10.92 -5.52
N SER A 62 4.68 11.57 -6.52
CA SER A 62 4.40 10.94 -7.80
C SER A 62 5.66 10.48 -8.53
N LYS A 63 6.76 11.25 -8.43
CA LYS A 63 8.06 10.88 -9.01
C LYS A 63 8.73 9.73 -8.29
N ILE A 64 8.65 9.66 -6.96
CA ILE A 64 9.15 8.52 -6.18
C ILE A 64 8.35 7.25 -6.53
N GLN A 65 7.02 7.36 -6.64
CA GLN A 65 6.14 6.27 -7.06
C GLN A 65 6.43 5.78 -8.48
N GLU A 66 6.55 6.68 -9.46
CA GLU A 66 6.91 6.34 -10.86
C GLU A 66 8.27 5.62 -10.95
N LYS A 67 9.24 6.01 -10.12
CA LYS A 67 10.60 5.48 -10.14
C LYS A 67 10.71 4.09 -9.52
N ILE A 68 9.95 3.84 -8.45
CA ILE A 68 9.78 2.49 -7.87
C ILE A 68 9.07 1.58 -8.87
N ALA A 69 8.00 2.04 -9.53
CA ALA A 69 7.29 1.28 -10.57
C ALA A 69 8.20 0.83 -11.73
N LYS A 70 9.04 1.75 -12.23
CA LYS A 70 9.95 1.48 -13.35
C LYS A 70 11.11 0.54 -12.99
N LYS A 71 11.62 0.58 -11.76
CA LYS A 71 12.78 -0.25 -11.32
C LYS A 71 12.43 -1.73 -11.20
N TYR A 72 11.17 -2.06 -10.92
CA TYR A 72 10.72 -3.43 -10.72
C TYR A 72 9.83 -3.97 -11.84
N GLY A 73 9.60 -3.20 -12.91
CA GLY A 73 8.86 -3.66 -14.09
C GLY A 73 7.36 -3.90 -13.87
N VAL A 74 6.82 -3.52 -12.70
CA VAL A 74 5.42 -3.71 -12.32
C VAL A 74 4.72 -2.35 -12.27
N THR A 75 3.54 -2.24 -12.88
CA THR A 75 2.69 -1.05 -12.71
C THR A 75 2.20 -1.03 -11.28
N THR A 76 2.65 -0.08 -10.46
CA THR A 76 2.28 -0.04 -9.03
C THR A 76 0.76 -0.12 -8.86
N GLY A 77 0.29 -1.11 -8.11
CA GLY A 77 -1.14 -1.37 -7.93
C GLY A 77 -1.77 -2.31 -8.95
N SER A 78 -0.98 -3.03 -9.76
CA SER A 78 -1.48 -4.13 -10.61
C SER A 78 -2.13 -5.24 -9.79
N GLU A 79 -1.65 -5.48 -8.56
CA GLU A 79 -2.23 -6.47 -7.64
C GLU A 79 -3.67 -6.07 -7.28
N MET A 80 -3.81 -4.84 -6.78
CA MET A 80 -5.10 -4.28 -6.36
C MET A 80 -6.04 -4.09 -7.56
N LEU A 81 -5.51 -3.69 -8.72
CA LEU A 81 -6.28 -3.55 -9.95
C LEU A 81 -6.78 -4.92 -10.42
N SER A 82 -5.96 -5.97 -10.33
CA SER A 82 -6.36 -7.33 -10.69
C SER A 82 -7.46 -7.86 -9.79
N ALA A 83 -7.33 -7.64 -8.47
CA ALA A 83 -8.37 -8.00 -7.51
C ALA A 83 -9.68 -7.23 -7.77
N ALA A 84 -9.59 -5.92 -8.00
CA ALA A 84 -10.76 -5.08 -8.29
C ALA A 84 -11.42 -5.44 -9.63
N ALA A 85 -10.64 -5.73 -10.66
CA ALA A 85 -11.15 -6.14 -11.97
C ALA A 85 -11.86 -7.50 -11.87
N MET A 86 -11.22 -8.49 -11.21
CA MET A 86 -11.80 -9.81 -11.01
C MET A 86 -13.10 -9.76 -10.20
N ALA A 87 -13.12 -8.99 -9.09
CA ALA A 87 -14.32 -8.82 -8.29
C ALA A 87 -15.46 -8.20 -9.12
N LYS A 88 -15.16 -7.17 -9.94
CA LYS A 88 -16.13 -6.54 -10.83
C LYS A 88 -16.66 -7.53 -11.88
N ASP A 89 -15.79 -8.31 -12.50
CA ASP A 89 -16.17 -9.27 -13.54
C ASP A 89 -17.09 -10.37 -12.99
N LYS A 90 -16.89 -10.77 -11.72
CA LYS A 90 -17.73 -11.74 -11.01
C LYS A 90 -18.95 -11.15 -10.30
N GLY A 91 -19.09 -9.83 -10.23
CA GLY A 91 -20.14 -9.19 -9.44
C GLY A 91 -19.96 -9.30 -7.93
N ILE A 92 -18.74 -9.50 -7.46
CA ILE A 92 -18.35 -9.53 -6.05
C ILE A 92 -18.19 -8.10 -5.53
N ASP A 93 -18.63 -7.84 -4.29
CA ASP A 93 -18.54 -6.52 -3.67
C ASP A 93 -17.08 -6.11 -3.39
N ILE A 94 -16.74 -4.85 -3.67
CA ILE A 94 -15.39 -4.30 -3.44
C ILE A 94 -15.42 -3.38 -2.21
N LEU A 95 -14.61 -3.71 -1.21
CA LEU A 95 -14.53 -3.00 0.07
C LEU A 95 -13.19 -2.26 0.19
N CYS A 96 -13.23 -0.94 0.33
CA CYS A 96 -12.06 -0.11 0.61
C CYS A 96 -11.81 -0.07 2.13
N ILE A 97 -10.70 -0.65 2.60
CA ILE A 97 -10.42 -0.79 4.05
C ILE A 97 -9.35 0.16 4.59
N ASP A 98 -8.70 0.98 3.74
CA ASP A 98 -7.60 1.85 4.19
C ASP A 98 -8.01 3.32 4.41
N LYS A 99 -7.17 4.05 5.15
CA LYS A 99 -7.32 5.49 5.41
C LYS A 99 -7.10 6.29 4.12
N ASP A 100 -7.72 7.47 4.07
CA ASP A 100 -7.46 8.43 3.00
C ASP A 100 -5.96 8.79 2.98
N ALA A 101 -5.29 8.46 1.87
CA ALA A 101 -3.86 8.66 1.73
C ALA A 101 -3.44 10.12 1.97
N ARG A 102 -4.32 11.10 1.68
CA ARG A 102 -4.06 12.53 1.89
C ARG A 102 -3.93 12.85 3.37
N VAL A 103 -4.78 12.25 4.20
CA VAL A 103 -4.76 12.42 5.66
C VAL A 103 -3.50 11.77 6.24
N VAL A 104 -3.11 10.60 5.74
CA VAL A 104 -1.88 9.91 6.15
C VAL A 104 -0.65 10.77 5.82
N ILE A 105 -0.57 11.29 4.60
CA ILE A 105 0.53 12.17 4.16
C ILE A 105 0.56 13.48 4.97
N GLU A 106 -0.59 14.08 5.25
CA GLU A 106 -0.67 15.30 6.06
C GLU A 106 -0.18 15.06 7.50
N LYS A 107 -0.56 13.92 8.10
CA LYS A 107 -0.07 13.52 9.43
C LYS A 107 1.43 13.29 9.43
N LEU A 108 1.97 12.59 8.44
CA LEU A 108 3.42 12.41 8.28
C LEU A 108 4.13 13.76 8.19
N TRP A 109 3.61 14.69 7.39
CA TRP A 109 4.17 16.02 7.28
C TRP A 109 4.15 16.75 8.62
N LYS A 110 3.04 16.67 9.37
CA LYS A 110 2.93 17.26 10.72
C LYS A 110 3.92 16.66 11.71
N ALA A 111 4.17 15.35 11.64
CA ALA A 111 5.10 14.63 12.53
C ALA A 111 6.57 15.03 12.33
N ILE A 112 6.95 15.62 11.19
CA ILE A 112 8.31 16.10 10.96
C ILE A 112 8.57 17.37 11.81
N PRO A 113 9.61 17.38 12.69
CA PRO A 113 9.95 18.55 13.50
C PRO A 113 10.23 19.79 12.65
N LEU A 114 9.79 20.96 13.12
CA LEU A 114 9.96 22.24 12.38
C LEU A 114 11.42 22.53 12.03
N LYS A 115 12.37 22.19 12.91
CA LYS A 115 13.82 22.31 12.65
C LYS A 115 14.27 21.49 11.43
N ARG A 116 13.73 20.28 11.25
CA ARG A 116 14.02 19.42 10.09
C ARG A 116 13.30 19.91 8.83
N LYS A 117 12.08 20.45 8.94
CA LYS A 117 11.39 21.14 7.84
C LYS A 117 12.18 22.35 7.35
N ILE A 118 12.68 23.16 8.28
CA ILE A 118 13.54 24.32 7.99
C ILE A 118 14.86 23.85 7.39
N LEU A 119 15.48 22.77 7.87
CA LEU A 119 16.70 22.22 7.27
C LEU A 119 16.46 21.72 5.83
N PHE A 120 15.32 21.08 5.54
CA PHE A 120 14.91 20.72 4.18
C PHE A 120 14.68 21.95 3.31
N LEU A 121 14.01 22.98 3.82
CA LEU A 121 13.75 24.23 3.10
C LEU A 121 15.03 25.04 2.86
N VAL A 122 15.92 25.14 3.84
CA VAL A 122 17.22 25.81 3.75
C VAL A 122 18.18 25.00 2.88
N GLY A 123 18.12 23.67 2.92
CA GLY A 123 18.83 22.77 2.00
C GLY A 123 18.31 22.87 0.55
N SER A 124 17.01 23.10 0.38
CA SER A 124 16.38 23.33 -0.93
C SER A 124 16.58 24.76 -1.43
N LEU A 125 16.68 25.75 -0.54
CA LEU A 125 17.00 27.14 -0.88
C LEU A 125 18.50 27.32 -1.13
N SER A 126 19.37 26.64 -0.38
CA SER A 126 20.77 26.48 -0.76
C SER A 126 20.86 25.72 -2.08
N SER A 127 19.89 24.85 -2.41
CA SER A 127 19.80 24.22 -3.73
C SER A 127 19.45 25.17 -4.89
N ILE A 128 18.93 26.36 -4.61
CA ILE A 128 18.82 27.44 -5.62
C ILE A 128 20.21 27.98 -5.98
N PHE A 129 21.18 27.87 -5.05
CA PHE A 129 22.63 28.08 -5.30
C PHE A 129 23.39 26.78 -5.63
N VAL A 130 22.74 25.62 -5.61
CA VAL A 130 23.34 24.35 -6.00
C VAL A 130 23.15 24.16 -7.49
N SER A 131 24.25 23.92 -8.20
CA SER A 131 24.20 23.70 -9.64
C SER A 131 23.34 22.48 -9.96
N LYS A 132 22.60 22.55 -11.07
CA LYS A 132 21.75 21.48 -11.62
C LYS A 132 22.42 20.09 -11.61
N ARG A 133 23.75 20.05 -11.81
CA ARG A 133 24.58 18.83 -11.77
C ARG A 133 24.63 18.14 -10.40
N LYS A 134 24.58 18.89 -9.30
CA LYS A 134 24.66 18.31 -7.95
C LYS A 134 23.30 17.77 -7.49
N VAL A 135 22.21 18.37 -7.95
CA VAL A 135 20.85 17.80 -7.83
C VAL A 135 20.74 16.50 -8.63
N GLU A 136 21.23 16.48 -9.87
CA GLU A 136 21.30 15.26 -10.68
C GLU A 136 22.15 14.18 -9.99
N LYS A 137 23.30 14.55 -9.42
CA LYS A 137 24.17 13.60 -8.70
C LYS A 137 23.50 13.00 -7.46
N GLU A 138 22.78 13.79 -6.64
CA GLU A 138 22.06 13.24 -5.48
C GLU A 138 20.85 12.38 -5.91
N LEU A 139 20.18 12.74 -7.02
CA LEU A 139 19.16 11.90 -7.64
C LEU A 139 19.71 10.57 -8.15
N SER A 140 20.92 10.57 -8.72
CA SER A 140 21.64 9.38 -9.18
C SER A 140 22.14 8.53 -8.02
N SER A 141 22.68 9.13 -6.96
CA SER A 141 23.08 8.38 -5.75
C SER A 141 21.86 7.75 -5.03
N PHE A 142 20.69 8.39 -5.08
CA PHE A 142 19.44 7.77 -4.63
C PHE A 142 18.95 6.65 -5.57
N GLU A 143 19.26 6.71 -6.88
CA GLU A 143 18.96 5.63 -7.83
C GLU A 143 19.78 4.38 -7.56
N GLU A 144 21.05 4.59 -7.22
CA GLU A 144 22.07 3.57 -6.96
C GLU A 144 21.79 2.84 -5.64
N GLU A 145 21.57 3.56 -4.53
CA GLU A 145 21.42 2.96 -3.20
C GLU A 145 20.16 3.45 -2.42
N PRO A 146 18.95 3.17 -2.94
CA PRO A 146 17.70 3.63 -2.32
C PRO A 146 17.44 3.00 -0.93
N GLU A 147 17.90 1.77 -0.70
CA GLU A 147 17.75 1.06 0.58
C GLU A 147 18.53 1.76 1.70
N PHE A 148 19.74 2.25 1.44
CA PHE A 148 20.54 3.01 2.40
C PHE A 148 19.86 4.33 2.83
N TYR A 149 19.26 5.06 1.88
CA TYR A 149 18.51 6.28 2.19
C TYR A 149 17.21 6.01 2.95
N LEU A 150 16.50 4.94 2.60
CA LEU A 150 15.27 4.53 3.28
C LEU A 150 15.54 3.99 4.69
N ASP A 151 16.63 3.25 4.89
CA ASP A 151 17.05 2.71 6.18
C ASP A 151 17.51 3.82 7.13
N GLN A 152 18.25 4.82 6.62
CA GLN A 152 18.55 6.02 7.38
C GLN A 152 17.26 6.77 7.77
N VAL A 153 16.28 6.94 6.89
CA VAL A 153 14.99 7.58 7.25
C VAL A 153 14.20 6.74 8.28
N GLY A 154 14.19 5.42 8.14
CA GLY A 154 13.49 4.49 9.03
C GLY A 154 14.00 4.54 10.48
N GLY A 155 15.32 4.66 10.68
CA GLY A 155 15.93 4.74 12.02
C GLY A 155 15.63 6.03 12.79
N TYR A 156 15.23 7.13 12.12
CA TYR A 156 15.05 8.44 12.76
C TYR A 156 13.60 8.76 13.19
N PHE A 157 12.58 8.02 12.75
CA PHE A 157 11.18 8.43 12.91
C PHE A 157 10.24 7.29 13.33
N PRO A 158 10.22 6.89 14.62
CA PRO A 158 9.25 5.92 15.15
C PRO A 158 7.79 6.34 14.91
N GLU A 159 7.52 7.64 14.87
CA GLU A 159 6.21 8.21 14.49
C GLU A 159 5.79 7.81 13.07
N PHE A 160 6.73 7.57 12.14
CA PHE A 160 6.38 7.16 10.78
C PHE A 160 5.88 5.74 10.75
N LYS A 161 6.51 4.81 11.48
CA LYS A 161 5.98 3.45 11.62
C LYS A 161 4.57 3.48 12.20
N LYS A 162 4.37 4.26 13.27
CA LYS A 162 3.04 4.43 13.88
C LYS A 162 2.00 4.92 12.87
N ILE A 163 2.33 5.93 12.05
CA ILE A 163 1.38 6.52 11.08
C ILE A 163 1.18 5.64 9.83
N LEU A 164 2.25 5.05 9.29
CA LEU A 164 2.22 4.26 8.05
C LEU A 164 1.74 2.82 8.25
N ILE A 165 1.91 2.27 9.45
CA ILE A 165 1.60 0.87 9.74
C ILE A 165 0.56 0.76 10.86
N ASP A 166 0.93 1.11 12.11
CA ASP A 166 0.12 0.75 13.28
C ASP A 166 -1.29 1.38 13.25
N GLU A 167 -1.37 2.69 12.97
CA GLU A 167 -2.62 3.43 12.84
C GLU A 167 -3.51 2.92 11.69
N ARG A 168 -2.88 2.44 10.61
CA ARG A 168 -3.59 1.91 9.43
C ARG A 168 -4.10 0.50 9.72
N ASN A 169 -3.32 -0.32 10.43
CA ASN A 169 -3.74 -1.64 10.92
C ASN A 169 -4.98 -1.53 11.81
N GLU A 170 -5.01 -0.60 12.76
CA GLU A 170 -6.19 -0.36 13.61
C GLU A 170 -7.44 -0.02 12.78
N PHE A 171 -7.28 0.87 11.79
CA PHE A 171 -8.38 1.28 10.93
C PHE A 171 -8.89 0.14 10.04
N MET A 172 -7.97 -0.57 9.37
CA MET A 172 -8.29 -1.72 8.53
C MET A 172 -8.95 -2.83 9.34
N CYS A 173 -8.43 -3.14 10.53
CA CYS A 173 -9.02 -4.13 11.43
C CYS A 173 -10.46 -3.75 11.77
N ASN A 174 -10.73 -2.52 12.20
CA ASN A 174 -12.09 -2.08 12.52
C ASN A 174 -13.02 -2.19 11.30
N LYS A 175 -12.56 -1.81 10.11
CA LYS A 175 -13.33 -1.96 8.87
C LYS A 175 -13.64 -3.41 8.55
N LEU A 176 -12.66 -4.30 8.63
CA LEU A 176 -12.86 -5.73 8.37
C LEU A 176 -13.89 -6.31 9.35
N ILE A 177 -13.78 -6.02 10.65
CA ILE A 177 -14.77 -6.45 11.65
C ILE A 177 -16.17 -5.91 11.32
N ASP A 178 -16.31 -4.64 10.94
CA ASP A 178 -17.60 -4.07 10.54
C ASP A 178 -18.21 -4.80 9.32
N TYR A 179 -17.38 -5.14 8.33
CA TYR A 179 -17.82 -5.82 7.11
C TYR A 179 -18.19 -7.29 7.34
N LEU A 180 -17.54 -7.96 8.29
CA LEU A 180 -17.88 -9.34 8.67
C LEU A 180 -19.26 -9.48 9.33
N ASN A 181 -19.91 -8.37 9.70
CA ASN A 181 -21.32 -8.38 10.10
C ASN A 181 -22.29 -8.39 8.90
N LYS A 182 -21.78 -8.22 7.68
CA LYS A 182 -22.58 -8.10 6.43
C LYS A 182 -22.25 -9.19 5.42
N TYR A 183 -21.02 -9.67 5.42
CA TYR A 183 -20.49 -10.68 4.50
C TYR A 183 -20.02 -11.88 5.30
N ASN A 184 -20.22 -13.10 4.77
CA ASN A 184 -19.79 -14.33 5.43
C ASN A 184 -18.31 -14.60 5.13
N THR A 185 -17.90 -14.44 3.87
CA THR A 185 -16.53 -14.70 3.41
C THR A 185 -15.93 -13.45 2.79
N ILE A 186 -14.84 -12.95 3.37
CA ILE A 186 -14.08 -11.81 2.84
C ILE A 186 -12.65 -12.26 2.51
N VAL A 187 -12.19 -11.97 1.28
CA VAL A 187 -10.76 -12.05 0.94
C VAL A 187 -10.18 -10.63 0.96
N ALA A 188 -9.24 -10.38 1.86
CA ALA A 188 -8.60 -9.07 2.03
C ALA A 188 -7.18 -9.07 1.47
N PHE A 189 -6.94 -8.28 0.43
CA PHE A 189 -5.61 -8.03 -0.13
C PHE A 189 -4.97 -6.84 0.56
N VAL A 190 -3.91 -7.10 1.31
CA VAL A 190 -3.16 -6.10 2.09
C VAL A 190 -1.66 -6.30 1.88
N GLY A 191 -0.89 -5.23 1.95
CA GLY A 191 0.55 -5.26 1.90
C GLY A 191 1.12 -6.18 2.99
N GLU A 192 2.11 -6.98 2.65
CA GLU A 192 2.72 -7.98 3.56
C GLU A 192 3.10 -7.37 4.94
N GLY A 193 3.56 -6.12 4.97
CA GLY A 193 3.92 -5.42 6.20
C GLY A 193 2.76 -5.18 7.19
N HIS A 194 1.51 -5.33 6.76
CA HIS A 194 0.31 -5.18 7.59
C HIS A 194 -0.19 -6.51 8.18
N ILE A 195 0.18 -7.65 7.60
CA ILE A 195 -0.35 -8.98 7.95
C ILE A 195 -0.19 -9.27 9.44
N ALA A 196 1.04 -9.25 9.97
CA ALA A 196 1.30 -9.55 11.37
C ALA A 196 0.56 -8.62 12.35
N GLY A 197 0.44 -7.34 12.00
CA GLY A 197 -0.28 -6.35 12.80
C GLY A 197 -1.80 -6.60 12.79
N LEU A 198 -2.36 -6.93 11.63
CA LEU A 198 -3.77 -7.28 11.48
C LEU A 198 -4.12 -8.58 12.21
N GLN A 199 -3.32 -9.64 12.06
CA GLN A 199 -3.51 -10.89 12.80
C GLN A 199 -3.57 -10.64 14.30
N LYS A 200 -2.65 -9.82 14.83
CA LYS A 200 -2.62 -9.46 16.25
C LYS A 200 -3.85 -8.67 16.69
N LEU A 201 -4.31 -7.70 15.90
CA LEU A 201 -5.45 -6.85 16.25
C LEU A 201 -6.80 -7.58 16.14
N ILE A 202 -6.93 -8.45 15.14
CA ILE A 202 -8.10 -9.30 14.96
C ILE A 202 -8.18 -10.33 16.10
N GLY A 203 -7.05 -10.98 16.41
CA GLY A 203 -6.97 -12.01 17.45
C GLY A 203 -8.02 -13.10 17.24
N ASP A 204 -8.63 -13.57 18.34
CA ASP A 204 -9.63 -14.66 18.29
C ASP A 204 -11.05 -14.19 17.96
N ARG A 205 -11.23 -12.92 17.57
CA ARG A 205 -12.57 -12.38 17.25
C ARG A 205 -13.19 -13.06 16.04
N VAL A 206 -12.35 -13.53 15.12
CA VAL A 206 -12.75 -14.10 13.83
C VAL A 206 -11.72 -15.17 13.43
N PRO A 207 -12.14 -16.34 12.92
CA PRO A 207 -11.22 -17.27 12.27
C PRO A 207 -10.59 -16.60 11.04
N ILE A 208 -9.25 -16.60 10.98
CA ILE A 208 -8.49 -16.04 9.88
C ILE A 208 -7.64 -17.12 9.20
N THR A 209 -7.66 -17.11 7.87
CA THR A 209 -6.69 -17.85 7.04
C THR A 209 -5.72 -16.83 6.46
N VAL A 210 -4.42 -17.12 6.49
CA VAL A 210 -3.38 -16.17 6.05
C VAL A 210 -2.56 -16.77 4.95
N ILE A 211 -2.54 -16.09 3.81
CA ILE A 211 -1.71 -16.40 2.65
C ILE A 211 -0.66 -15.30 2.56
N HIS A 212 0.59 -15.61 2.88
CA HIS A 212 1.68 -14.64 2.78
C HIS A 212 2.10 -14.44 1.31
N LEU A 213 2.74 -13.31 1.02
CA LEU A 213 3.33 -13.02 -0.29
C LEU A 213 4.29 -14.13 -0.74
N GLN A 214 5.03 -14.74 0.20
CA GLN A 214 5.90 -15.87 -0.10
C GLN A 214 5.10 -17.05 -0.67
N ASN A 215 3.90 -17.32 -0.16
CA ASN A 215 3.07 -18.41 -0.65
C ASN A 215 2.56 -18.19 -2.08
N LEU A 216 2.27 -16.93 -2.42
CA LEU A 216 1.93 -16.52 -3.78
C LEU A 216 3.11 -16.71 -4.74
N ARG A 217 4.31 -16.34 -4.29
CA ARG A 217 5.54 -16.44 -5.09
C ARG A 217 5.97 -17.88 -5.36
N GLU A 218 5.82 -18.75 -4.36
CA GLU A 218 6.16 -20.17 -4.44
C GLU A 218 5.01 -21.02 -5.02
N ASN A 219 3.86 -20.40 -5.27
CA ASN A 219 2.64 -21.04 -5.78
C ASN A 219 2.12 -22.20 -4.90
N ASN A 220 2.41 -22.16 -3.59
CA ASN A 220 1.95 -23.13 -2.59
C ASN A 220 0.75 -22.62 -1.76
N TRP A 221 0.16 -21.48 -2.13
CA TRP A 221 -1.02 -20.93 -1.48
C TRP A 221 -2.24 -21.87 -1.54
N ARG A 222 -2.29 -22.79 -2.51
CA ARG A 222 -3.35 -23.80 -2.64
C ARG A 222 -3.35 -24.82 -1.51
N ASP A 223 -2.21 -25.02 -0.83
CA ASP A 223 -2.11 -25.95 0.30
C ASP A 223 -2.65 -25.33 1.61
N ILE A 224 -2.98 -24.03 1.58
CA ILE A 224 -3.47 -23.26 2.73
C ILE A 224 -5.00 -23.21 2.77
N ILE A 225 -5.65 -23.37 1.61
CA ILE A 225 -7.10 -23.25 1.40
C ILE A 225 -7.76 -24.58 1.05
#